data_AF-A0A835H5U4-F1
#
_entry.id   AF-A0A835H5U4-F1
#
_cell.length_a   1.000
_cell.length_b   1.000
_cell.length_c   1.000
_cell.angle_alpha   90.00
_cell.angle_beta   90.00
_cell.angle_gamma   90.00
#
_symmetry.space_group_name_H-M   'P 1'
#
loop_
_entity.id
_entity.type
_entity.pdbx_description
1 polymer ?
#
loop_
_entity_poly.entity_id
_entity_poly.type
_entity_poly.pdbx_seq_one_letter_code
_entity_poly.pdbx_strand_id
1 'polypeptide(L)'
;MENILERYQRYSHTSKDLVATDLESQGSLSFEYNKLKSRLETLQKSQRYFMGEEIATLSFKELQQLEQRLDNALRKIRSRKNKLMFASITDHQRKEKALQEDNNDLKKQIKEMELTLSLSEQHVQNSPSLPPLETLPIPNISWPKICLFKGAEDRKSKQCCATEAEAIMAICVQ
;
A
#
# COMPACT_ATOMS: atom_id res chain seq x y z
N MET A 1 17.25 -76.00 19.60
CA MET A 1 18.45 -75.15 19.67
C MET A 1 18.55 -74.23 18.46
N GLU A 2 18.31 -74.75 17.25
CA GLU A 2 18.35 -73.98 15.98
C GLU A 2 17.47 -72.72 15.95
N ASN A 3 16.24 -72.79 16.45
CA ASN A 3 15.32 -71.64 16.48
C ASN A 3 15.86 -70.45 17.31
N ILE A 4 16.64 -70.74 18.36
CA ILE A 4 17.26 -69.71 19.20
C ILE A 4 18.41 -69.04 18.44
N LEU A 5 19.26 -69.84 17.78
CA LEU A 5 20.36 -69.33 16.96
C LEU A 5 19.85 -68.51 15.77
N GLU A 6 18.77 -68.94 15.13
CA GLU A 6 18.15 -68.24 14.01
C GLU A 6 17.59 -66.87 14.45
N ARG A 7 16.95 -66.79 15.63
CA ARG A 7 16.51 -65.50 16.19
C ARG A 7 17.69 -64.56 16.43
N TYR A 8 18.78 -65.03 17.03
CA TYR A 8 19.96 -64.21 17.27
C TYR A 8 20.62 -63.75 15.96
N GLN A 9 20.69 -64.62 14.96
CA GLN A 9 21.22 -64.29 13.65
C GLN A 9 20.37 -63.21 12.97
N ARG A 10 19.03 -63.33 13.00
CA ARG A 10 18.13 -62.30 12.47
C ARG A 10 18.34 -60.95 13.17
N TYR A 11 18.38 -60.93 14.51
CA TYR A 11 18.62 -59.68 15.26
C TYR A 11 20.00 -59.07 14.98
N SER A 12 21.05 -59.90 14.85
CA SER A 12 22.39 -59.41 14.53
C SER A 12 22.47 -58.79 13.14
N HIS A 13 21.81 -59.37 12.15
CA HIS A 13 21.73 -58.82 10.79
C HIS A 13 20.92 -57.53 10.74
N THR A 14 19.73 -57.50 11.35
CA THR A 14 18.92 -56.26 11.42
C THR A 14 19.66 -55.12 12.13
N SER A 15 20.41 -55.41 13.20
CA SER A 15 21.22 -54.40 13.90
C SER A 15 22.33 -53.83 13.01
N LYS A 16 23.03 -54.68 12.25
CA LYS A 16 24.07 -54.24 11.31
C LYS A 16 23.51 -53.42 10.15
N ASP A 17 22.35 -53.83 9.63
CA ASP A 17 21.66 -53.11 8.54
C ASP A 17 21.20 -51.71 9.00
N LEU A 18 20.71 -51.57 10.24
CA LEU A 18 20.34 -50.28 10.82
C LEU A 18 21.56 -49.35 10.98
N VAL A 19 22.69 -49.87 11.45
CA VAL A 19 23.94 -49.11 11.58
C VAL A 19 24.48 -48.71 10.20
N ALA A 20 24.41 -49.59 9.21
CA ALA A 20 24.81 -49.28 7.84
C ALA A 20 23.93 -48.17 7.23
N THR A 21 22.61 -48.24 7.45
CA THR A 21 21.64 -47.24 6.99
C THR A 21 21.86 -45.88 7.68
N ASP A 22 22.17 -45.89 8.99
CA ASP A 22 22.46 -44.67 9.76
C ASP A 22 23.74 -43.98 9.25
N LEU A 23 24.82 -44.75 9.02
CA LEU A 23 26.07 -44.25 8.44
C LEU A 23 25.89 -43.72 7.01
N GLU A 24 25.08 -44.40 6.19
CA GLU A 24 24.75 -43.93 4.84
C GLU A 24 23.90 -42.65 4.89
N SER A 25 22.96 -42.54 5.82
CA SER A 25 22.18 -41.32 6.06
C SER A 25 23.05 -40.16 6.55
N GLN A 26 24.00 -40.42 7.44
CA GLN A 26 24.97 -39.44 7.94
C GLN A 26 25.93 -39.00 6.83
N GLY A 27 26.39 -39.93 5.99
CA GLY A 27 27.19 -39.65 4.81
C GLY A 27 26.44 -38.80 3.79
N SER A 28 25.16 -39.10 3.56
CA SER A 28 24.26 -38.32 2.71
C SER A 28 24.05 -36.90 3.23
N LEU A 29 23.81 -36.72 4.53
CA LEU A 29 23.69 -35.41 5.17
C LEU A 29 25.00 -34.60 5.09
N SER A 30 26.14 -35.25 5.32
CA SER A 30 27.46 -34.62 5.18
C SER A 30 27.72 -34.18 3.73
N PHE A 31 27.37 -35.02 2.76
CA PHE A 31 27.50 -34.70 1.35
C PHE A 31 26.62 -33.50 0.94
N GLU A 32 25.34 -33.49 1.30
CA GLU A 32 24.45 -32.37 1.01
C GLU A 32 24.90 -31.08 1.71
N TYR A 33 25.41 -31.17 2.94
CA TYR A 33 26.03 -30.04 3.64
C TYR A 33 27.24 -29.49 2.87
N ASN A 34 28.17 -30.36 2.44
CA ASN A 34 29.36 -29.94 1.70
C ASN A 34 29.00 -29.31 0.35
N LYS A 35 28.01 -29.87 -0.35
CA LYS A 35 27.46 -29.33 -1.59
C LYS A 35 26.83 -27.95 -1.38
N LEU A 36 26.06 -27.77 -0.31
CA LEU A 36 25.49 -26.47 0.04
C LEU A 36 26.59 -25.45 0.39
N LYS A 37 27.57 -25.87 1.19
CA LYS A 37 28.72 -25.04 1.59
C LYS A 37 29.51 -24.56 0.37
N SER A 38 29.82 -25.45 -0.57
CA SER A 38 30.51 -25.10 -1.82
C SER A 38 29.72 -24.08 -2.66
N ARG A 39 28.38 -24.22 -2.73
CA ARG A 39 27.51 -23.24 -3.40
C ARG A 39 27.57 -21.87 -2.71
N LEU A 40 27.54 -21.85 -1.39
CA LEU A 40 27.63 -20.62 -0.60
C LEU A 40 28.97 -19.91 -0.83
N GLU A 41 30.08 -20.64 -0.75
CA GLU A 41 31.42 -20.10 -0.99
C GLU A 41 31.54 -19.52 -2.41
N THR A 42 31.00 -20.21 -3.41
CA THR A 42 30.97 -19.72 -4.80
C THR A 42 30.15 -18.44 -4.92
N LEU A 43 28.99 -18.38 -4.28
CA LEU A 43 28.13 -17.19 -4.29
C LEU A 43 28.80 -16.00 -3.60
N GLN A 44 29.40 -16.23 -2.43
CA GLN A 44 30.12 -15.21 -1.68
C GLN A 44 31.31 -14.69 -2.47
N LYS A 45 32.06 -15.56 -3.14
CA LYS A 45 33.15 -15.16 -4.05
C LYS A 45 32.63 -14.30 -5.20
N SER A 46 31.51 -14.69 -5.82
CA SER A 46 30.88 -13.89 -6.86
C SER A 46 30.42 -12.52 -6.35
N GLN A 47 29.92 -12.43 -5.12
CA GLN A 47 29.56 -11.16 -4.50
C GLN A 47 30.77 -10.25 -4.37
N ARG A 48 31.90 -10.76 -3.86
CA ARG A 48 33.16 -10.00 -3.77
C ARG A 48 33.59 -9.45 -5.12
N TYR A 49 33.50 -10.25 -6.19
CA TYR A 49 33.77 -9.77 -7.55
C TYR A 49 32.85 -8.62 -7.98
N PHE A 50 31.54 -8.69 -7.70
CA PHE A 50 30.63 -7.59 -7.99
C PHE A 50 30.90 -6.33 -7.16
N MET A 51 31.49 -6.48 -5.97
CA MET A 51 31.94 -5.36 -5.11
C MET A 51 33.33 -4.83 -5.50
N GLY A 52 33.96 -5.41 -6.52
CA GLY A 52 35.27 -5.01 -6.98
C GLY A 52 36.43 -5.49 -6.09
N GLU A 53 36.21 -6.53 -5.30
CA GLU A 53 37.22 -7.19 -4.49
C GLU A 53 37.82 -8.39 -5.23
N GLU A 54 39.07 -8.75 -4.93
CA GLU A 54 39.76 -9.93 -5.50
C GLU A 54 39.79 -10.00 -7.05
N ILE A 55 39.61 -8.86 -7.74
CA ILE A 55 39.50 -8.79 -9.21
C ILE A 55 40.78 -9.26 -9.92
N ALA A 56 41.94 -9.06 -9.31
CA ALA A 56 43.23 -9.46 -9.87
C ALA A 56 43.34 -10.98 -10.13
N THR A 57 42.45 -11.78 -9.53
CA THR A 57 42.38 -13.24 -9.76
C THR A 57 41.62 -13.62 -11.04
N LEU A 58 40.91 -12.68 -11.67
CA LEU A 58 40.10 -12.93 -12.86
C LEU A 58 40.93 -12.77 -14.13
N SER A 59 40.65 -13.60 -15.13
CA SER A 59 41.16 -13.40 -16.48
C SER A 59 40.48 -12.21 -17.15
N PHE A 60 41.12 -11.64 -18.18
CA PHE A 60 40.55 -10.52 -18.95
C PHE A 60 39.14 -10.82 -19.50
N LYS A 61 38.90 -12.05 -19.98
CA LYS A 61 37.59 -12.46 -20.49
C LYS A 61 36.51 -12.49 -19.40
N GLU A 62 36.86 -12.98 -18.21
CA GLU A 62 35.93 -13.01 -17.07
C GLU A 62 35.63 -11.61 -16.56
N LEU A 63 36.64 -10.73 -16.56
CA LEU A 63 36.48 -9.32 -16.20
C LEU A 63 35.53 -8.60 -17.17
N GLN A 64 35.69 -8.81 -18.47
CA GLN A 64 34.78 -8.25 -19.47
C GLN A 64 33.34 -8.76 -19.30
N GLN A 65 33.16 -10.04 -18.99
CA GLN A 65 31.83 -10.60 -18.70
C GLN A 65 31.22 -10.01 -17.43
N LEU A 66 32.02 -9.78 -16.39
CA LEU A 66 31.58 -9.15 -15.15
C LEU A 66 31.10 -7.71 -15.40
N GLU A 67 31.88 -6.93 -16.15
CA GLU A 67 31.53 -5.57 -16.56
C GLU A 67 30.20 -5.54 -17.32
N GLN A 68 30.04 -6.39 -18.34
CA GLN A 68 28.79 -6.48 -19.10
C GLN A 68 27.58 -6.83 -18.22
N ARG A 69 27.76 -7.72 -17.22
CA ARG A 69 26.70 -8.07 -16.27
C ARG A 69 26.31 -6.86 -15.41
N LEU A 70 27.29 -6.11 -14.90
CA LEU A 70 27.07 -4.90 -14.11
C LEU A 70 26.36 -3.82 -14.92
N ASP A 71 26.82 -3.55 -16.15
CA ASP A 71 26.19 -2.58 -17.05
C ASP A 71 24.74 -2.93 -17.37
N ASN A 72 24.46 -4.21 -17.63
CA ASN A 72 23.11 -4.69 -17.87
C ASN A 72 22.22 -4.52 -16.63
N ALA A 73 22.73 -4.86 -15.44
CA ALA A 73 22.02 -4.68 -14.18
C ALA A 73 21.72 -3.20 -13.91
N LEU A 74 22.72 -2.31 -14.08
CA LEU A 74 22.58 -0.87 -13.92
C LEU A 74 21.56 -0.28 -14.89
N ARG A 75 21.59 -0.67 -16.16
CA ARG A 75 20.59 -0.26 -17.15
C ARG A 75 19.18 -0.66 -16.73
N LYS A 76 18.98 -1.90 -16.25
CA LYS A 76 17.68 -2.38 -15.73
C LYS A 76 17.22 -1.58 -14.51
N ILE A 77 18.10 -1.35 -13.54
CA ILE A 77 17.79 -0.59 -12.31
C ILE A 77 17.39 0.85 -12.66
N ARG A 78 18.19 1.54 -13.48
CA ARG A 78 17.88 2.91 -13.92
C ARG A 78 16.56 2.99 -14.68
N SER A 79 16.32 2.06 -15.61
CA SER A 79 15.06 1.97 -16.35
C SER A 79 13.87 1.81 -15.41
N ARG A 80 13.94 0.89 -14.45
CA ARG A 80 12.88 0.69 -13.44
C ARG A 80 12.68 1.94 -12.58
N LYS A 81 13.75 2.56 -12.09
CA LYS A 81 13.69 3.78 -11.29
C LYS A 81 12.99 4.91 -12.05
N ASN A 82 13.37 5.11 -13.32
CA ASN A 82 12.78 6.13 -14.16
C ASN A 82 11.29 5.87 -14.40
N LYS A 83 10.89 4.62 -14.69
CA LYS A 83 9.48 4.25 -14.85
C LYS A 83 8.65 4.58 -13.60
N LEU A 84 9.14 4.23 -12.42
CA LEU A 84 8.47 4.52 -11.14
C LEU A 84 8.39 6.03 -10.87
N MET A 85 9.46 6.77 -11.16
CA MET A 85 9.50 8.21 -11.01
C MET A 85 8.48 8.90 -11.94
N PHE A 86 8.41 8.51 -13.21
CA PHE A 86 7.41 9.04 -14.15
C PHE A 86 5.98 8.70 -13.75
N ALA A 87 5.75 7.47 -13.25
CA ALA A 87 4.44 7.09 -12.73
C ALA A 87 4.01 7.99 -11.55
N SER A 88 4.92 8.25 -10.60
CA SER A 88 4.67 9.15 -9.47
C SER A 88 4.42 10.59 -9.92
N ILE A 89 5.24 11.13 -10.83
CA ILE A 89 5.03 12.48 -11.40
C ILE A 89 3.64 12.58 -12.03
N THR A 90 3.25 11.58 -12.82
CA THR A 90 1.95 11.56 -13.49
C THR A 90 0.79 11.49 -12.49
N ASP A 91 0.93 10.69 -11.44
CA ASP A 91 -0.07 10.60 -10.37
C ASP A 91 -0.24 11.94 -9.64
N HIS A 92 0.87 12.61 -9.30
CA HIS A 92 0.85 13.93 -8.69
C HIS A 92 0.21 14.98 -9.61
N GLN A 93 0.53 15.00 -10.89
CA GLN A 93 -0.07 15.92 -11.87
C GLN A 93 -1.59 15.71 -12.03
N ARG A 94 -2.07 14.46 -11.93
CA ARG A 94 -3.51 14.18 -11.96
C ARG A 94 -4.21 14.73 -10.72
N LYS A 95 -3.61 14.53 -9.54
CA LYS A 95 -4.14 15.05 -8.27
C LYS A 95 -4.16 16.57 -8.24
N GLU A 96 -3.09 17.21 -8.74
CA GLU A 96 -3.01 18.66 -8.87
C GLU A 96 -4.15 19.21 -9.74
N LYS A 97 -4.39 18.60 -10.91
CA LYS A 97 -5.50 19.01 -11.80
C LYS A 97 -6.87 18.83 -11.16
N ALA A 98 -7.12 17.69 -10.53
CA ALA A 98 -8.40 17.44 -9.85
C ALA A 98 -8.65 18.47 -8.73
N LEU A 99 -7.64 18.75 -7.90
CA LEU A 99 -7.75 19.78 -6.86
C LEU A 99 -7.94 21.19 -7.44
N GLN A 100 -7.31 21.49 -8.57
CA GLN A 100 -7.48 22.76 -9.26
C GLN A 100 -8.91 22.93 -9.80
N GLU A 101 -9.50 21.87 -10.34
CA GLU A 101 -10.89 21.83 -10.79
C GLU A 101 -11.85 22.06 -9.61
N ASP A 102 -11.70 21.30 -8.52
CA ASP A 102 -12.51 21.46 -7.30
C ASP A 102 -12.41 22.89 -6.73
N ASN A 103 -11.20 23.46 -6.68
CA ASN A 103 -10.98 24.82 -6.19
C ASN A 103 -11.67 25.87 -7.06
N ASN A 104 -11.63 25.68 -8.39
CA ASN A 104 -12.31 26.57 -9.32
C ASN A 104 -13.83 26.53 -9.16
N ASP A 105 -14.39 25.34 -8.93
CA ASP A 105 -15.84 25.19 -8.73
C ASP A 105 -16.30 25.76 -7.39
N LEU A 106 -15.54 25.56 -6.31
CA LEU A 106 -15.79 26.24 -5.04
C LEU A 106 -15.72 27.77 -5.17
N LYS A 107 -14.73 28.30 -5.90
CA LYS A 107 -14.64 29.74 -6.18
C LYS A 107 -15.85 30.27 -6.94
N LYS A 108 -16.43 29.50 -7.86
CA LYS A 108 -17.66 29.89 -8.57
C LYS A 108 -18.85 29.90 -7.61
N GLN A 109 -19.00 28.85 -6.79
CA GLN A 109 -20.09 28.77 -5.81
C GLN A 109 -20.03 29.92 -4.81
N ILE A 110 -18.85 30.29 -4.31
CA ILE A 110 -18.68 31.44 -3.41
C ILE A 110 -19.16 32.73 -4.09
N LYS A 111 -18.76 32.97 -5.33
CA LYS A 111 -19.20 34.16 -6.09
C LYS A 111 -20.71 34.18 -6.29
N GLU A 112 -21.32 33.03 -6.59
CA GLU A 112 -22.77 32.91 -6.76
C GLU A 112 -23.53 33.18 -5.45
N MET A 113 -23.01 32.66 -4.32
CA MET A 113 -23.58 32.94 -2.99
C MET A 113 -23.46 34.41 -2.62
N GLU A 114 -22.32 35.06 -2.87
CA GLU A 114 -22.13 36.50 -2.65
C GLU A 114 -23.12 37.35 -3.47
N LEU A 115 -23.35 36.98 -4.74
CA LEU A 115 -24.36 37.61 -5.59
C LEU A 115 -25.79 37.39 -5.05
N THR A 116 -26.09 36.20 -4.56
CA THR A 116 -27.42 35.88 -4.01
C THR A 116 -27.68 36.64 -2.71
N LEU A 117 -26.67 36.75 -1.84
CA LEU A 117 -26.74 37.52 -0.59
C LEU A 117 -26.95 39.01 -0.86
N SER A 118 -26.18 39.60 -1.78
CA SER A 118 -26.35 41.02 -2.16
C SER A 118 -27.70 41.33 -2.81
N LEU A 119 -28.29 40.39 -3.56
CA LEU A 119 -29.67 40.52 -4.05
C LEU A 119 -30.72 40.43 -2.93
N SER A 120 -30.50 39.58 -1.92
CA SER A 120 -31.41 39.46 -0.77
C SER A 120 -31.40 40.70 0.14
N GLU A 121 -30.25 41.36 0.29
CA GLU A 121 -30.11 42.61 1.05
C GLU A 121 -30.87 43.79 0.39
N GLN A 122 -31.02 43.80 -0.94
CA GLN A 122 -31.83 44.80 -1.63
C GLN A 122 -33.35 44.60 -1.46
N HIS A 123 -33.81 43.38 -1.13
CA HIS A 123 -35.24 43.12 -0.90
C HIS A 123 -35.74 43.63 0.46
N VAL A 124 -34.84 43.84 1.44
CA VAL A 124 -35.20 44.35 2.79
C VAL A 124 -35.48 45.87 2.79
N GLN A 125 -35.06 46.62 1.76
CA GLN A 125 -35.26 48.08 1.72
C GLN A 125 -36.55 48.56 1.02
N ASN A 126 -37.40 47.66 0.49
CA ASN A 126 -38.55 48.03 -0.35
C ASN A 126 -39.94 47.54 0.12
N SER A 127 -40.18 47.33 1.42
CA SER A 127 -41.54 47.05 1.94
C SER A 127 -41.87 47.83 3.23
N PRO A 128 -43.11 48.34 3.43
CA PRO A 128 -43.44 49.24 4.54
C PRO A 128 -43.52 48.54 5.89
N SER A 129 -43.09 49.26 6.94
CA SER A 129 -43.08 48.87 8.35
C SER A 129 -44.39 48.23 8.85
N LEU A 130 -44.28 47.06 9.50
CA LEU A 130 -45.32 46.46 10.35
C LEU A 130 -44.83 46.31 11.80
N PRO A 131 -45.73 46.34 12.80
CA PRO A 131 -45.41 46.65 14.20
C PRO A 131 -44.73 45.50 14.97
N PRO A 132 -44.16 45.77 16.15
CA PRO A 132 -43.37 44.80 16.91
C PRO A 132 -44.22 43.60 17.37
N LEU A 133 -43.84 42.39 16.95
CA LEU A 133 -44.43 41.15 17.45
C LEU A 133 -43.68 40.69 18.71
N GLU A 134 -44.44 40.45 19.78
CA GLU A 134 -43.95 39.95 21.07
C GLU A 134 -43.10 38.69 20.91
N THR A 135 -41.91 38.68 21.53
CA THR A 135 -41.04 37.51 21.61
C THR A 135 -41.67 36.46 22.52
N LEU A 136 -42.20 35.39 21.91
CA LEU A 136 -42.44 34.14 22.63
C LEU A 136 -41.12 33.45 22.96
N PRO A 137 -41.04 32.71 24.09
CA PRO A 137 -39.80 32.14 24.58
C PRO A 137 -39.32 31.02 23.66
N ILE A 138 -38.06 31.12 23.23
CA ILE A 138 -37.36 30.09 22.45
C ILE A 138 -37.32 28.80 23.28
N PRO A 139 -37.87 27.67 22.81
CA PRO A 139 -37.66 26.41 23.49
C PRO A 139 -36.20 26.01 23.28
N ASN A 140 -35.53 25.68 24.40
CA ASN A 140 -34.16 25.19 24.41
C ASN A 140 -34.10 23.82 23.71
N ILE A 141 -33.93 23.84 22.39
CA ILE A 141 -33.64 22.65 21.61
C ILE A 141 -32.14 22.41 21.75
N SER A 142 -31.76 21.42 22.54
CA SER A 142 -30.41 20.85 22.51
C SER A 142 -30.17 20.24 21.13
N TRP A 143 -29.50 20.97 20.24
CA TRP A 143 -29.05 20.45 18.96
C TRP A 143 -28.09 19.28 19.20
N PRO A 144 -28.35 18.06 18.68
CA PRO A 144 -27.33 17.04 18.67
C PRO A 144 -26.17 17.52 17.79
N LYS A 145 -24.95 17.43 18.33
CA LYS A 145 -23.68 17.78 17.69
C LYS A 145 -23.69 17.38 16.21
N ILE A 146 -23.82 18.36 15.33
CA ILE A 146 -23.73 18.16 13.89
C ILE A 146 -22.33 17.61 13.60
N CYS A 147 -22.32 16.45 12.96
CA CYS A 147 -21.13 15.74 12.53
C CYS A 147 -20.18 16.69 11.79
N LEU A 148 -19.00 16.92 12.37
CA LEU A 148 -17.87 17.47 11.63
C LEU A 148 -17.61 16.57 10.42
N PHE A 149 -17.83 17.14 9.24
CA PHE A 149 -17.48 16.59 7.93
C PHE A 149 -16.01 16.14 7.92
N LYS A 150 -15.76 14.85 8.16
CA LYS A 150 -14.60 14.15 7.61
C LYS A 150 -15.03 13.63 6.24
N GLY A 151 -14.28 14.01 5.22
CA GLY A 151 -14.56 13.75 3.81
C GLY A 151 -15.09 12.35 3.54
N ALA A 152 -16.23 12.28 2.87
CA ALA A 152 -16.85 11.03 2.47
C ALA A 152 -16.96 10.99 0.94
N GLU A 153 -16.11 10.16 0.35
CA GLU A 153 -16.00 9.85 -1.08
C GLU A 153 -17.08 8.84 -1.55
N ASP A 154 -18.23 8.78 -0.88
CA ASP A 154 -19.25 7.74 -1.13
C ASP A 154 -20.58 8.29 -1.66
N ARG A 155 -20.99 7.82 -2.84
CA ARG A 155 -22.28 8.16 -3.49
C ARG A 155 -23.51 7.90 -2.62
N LYS A 156 -23.43 7.00 -1.64
CA LYS A 156 -24.54 6.71 -0.72
C LYS A 156 -24.77 7.84 0.29
N SER A 157 -23.75 8.62 0.63
CA SER A 157 -23.88 9.72 1.60
C SER A 157 -24.61 10.93 1.01
N LYS A 158 -24.56 11.13 -0.32
CA LYS A 158 -25.31 12.20 -0.99
C LYS A 158 -26.81 12.00 -0.98
N GLN A 159 -27.28 10.74 -0.95
CA GLN A 159 -28.71 10.42 -0.93
C GLN A 159 -29.34 10.75 0.44
N CYS A 160 -28.61 10.59 1.55
CA CYS A 160 -29.11 10.91 2.90
C CYS A 160 -29.34 12.42 3.11
N CYS A 161 -28.42 13.26 2.63
CA CYS A 161 -28.53 14.71 2.82
C CYS A 161 -29.68 15.33 2.00
N ALA A 162 -30.04 14.73 0.85
CA ALA A 162 -31.19 15.19 0.07
C ALA A 162 -32.52 14.93 0.79
N THR A 163 -32.68 13.77 1.44
CA THR A 163 -33.91 13.42 2.18
C THR A 163 -34.11 14.23 3.47
N GLU A 164 -33.03 14.65 4.14
CA GLU A 164 -33.15 15.54 5.31
C GLU A 164 -33.54 16.98 4.93
N ALA A 165 -33.05 17.49 3.81
CA ALA A 165 -33.42 18.82 3.32
C ALA A 165 -34.90 18.89 2.90
N GLU A 166 -35.43 17.83 2.26
CA GLU A 166 -36.86 17.73 1.93
C GLU A 166 -37.73 17.60 3.18
N ALA A 167 -37.29 16.88 4.21
CA ALA A 167 -38.02 16.76 5.47
C ALA A 167 -38.06 18.08 6.27
N ILE A 168 -36.98 18.85 6.27
CA ILE A 168 -36.94 20.17 6.93
C ILE A 168 -37.83 21.18 6.19
N MET A 169 -37.82 21.17 4.85
CA MET A 169 -38.71 22.01 4.04
C MET A 169 -40.19 21.65 4.24
N ALA A 170 -40.52 20.36 4.40
CA ALA A 170 -41.89 19.92 4.65
C ALA A 170 -42.43 20.38 6.03
N ILE A 171 -41.56 20.50 7.04
CA ILE A 171 -41.94 21.00 8.38
C ILE A 171 -42.16 22.52 8.37
N CYS A 172 -41.53 23.27 7.46
CA CYS A 172 -41.68 24.73 7.38
C CYS A 172 -42.90 25.23 6.58
N VAL A 173 -43.68 24.35 5.94
CA VAL A 173 -44.84 24.72 5.09
C VAL A 173 -46.19 24.43 5.78
N GLN A 174 -46.18 24.05 7.06
CA GLN A 174 -47.38 23.80 7.88
C GLN A 174 -47.40 24.67 9.13
#